data_AF-A0A225WI71-F1
#
_entry.id   AF-A0A225WI71-F1
#
_cell.length_a   1.000
_cell.length_b   1.000
_cell.length_c   1.000
_cell.angle_alpha   90.00
_cell.angle_beta   90.00
_cell.angle_gamma   90.00
#
_symmetry.space_group_name_H-M   'P 1'
#
loop_
_entity.id
_entity.type
_entity.pdbx_description
1 polymer ?
#
loop_
_entity_poly.entity_id
_entity_poly.type
_entity_poly.pdbx_seq_one_letter_code
_entity_poly.pdbx_strand_id
1 'polypeptide(L)'
;MRVDSWNFDPSTHWKAWNHIQGFVLQTMDPQLKVTATAFIFFAPPCLWRRIAMESNRYYKQNLNRLVDCIHAAAQIRGATSTRNDVMQNETKRHKNILPKELAHCIGLFIAGMLCLHKRRFADHWATTTVGAVPKSTFG
;
A
#
# COMPACT_ATOMS: atom_id res chain seq x y z
N MET A 1 26.46 9.95 -6.21
CA MET A 1 25.56 10.95 -5.59
C MET A 1 24.20 10.87 -6.28
N ARG A 2 23.09 10.66 -5.54
CA ARG A 2 21.74 10.70 -6.11
C ARG A 2 21.38 12.16 -6.41
N VAL A 3 21.08 12.46 -7.66
CA VAL A 3 20.81 13.82 -8.18
C VAL A 3 19.35 14.22 -8.00
N ASP A 4 18.48 13.27 -7.66
CA ASP A 4 17.05 13.47 -7.46
C ASP A 4 16.72 13.60 -5.97
N SER A 5 17.40 14.55 -5.32
CA SER A 5 17.02 15.10 -4.02
C SER A 5 15.51 15.37 -4.01
N TRP A 6 14.89 15.21 -2.85
CA TRP A 6 13.50 15.48 -2.53
C TRP A 6 13.09 16.95 -2.76
N ASN A 7 13.32 17.51 -3.96
CA ASN A 7 12.90 18.85 -4.34
C ASN A 7 11.38 18.87 -4.40
N PHE A 8 10.81 19.13 -3.23
CA PHE A 8 9.47 19.65 -3.06
C PHE A 8 9.47 21.04 -3.69
N ASP A 9 9.16 21.11 -4.99
CA ASP A 9 8.95 22.39 -5.67
C ASP A 9 7.50 22.83 -5.43
N PRO A 10 7.26 23.86 -4.58
CA PRO A 10 5.92 24.32 -4.29
C PRO A 10 5.22 24.92 -5.53
N SER A 11 5.99 25.31 -6.56
CA SER A 11 5.45 25.99 -7.74
C SER A 11 4.85 25.06 -8.79
N THR A 12 5.01 23.73 -8.66
CA THR A 12 4.42 22.76 -9.61
C THR A 12 3.15 22.11 -9.08
N HIS A 13 2.91 22.08 -7.77
CA HIS A 13 1.76 21.39 -7.17
C HIS A 13 0.44 22.15 -7.33
N TRP A 14 0.46 23.49 -7.29
CA TRP A 14 -0.75 24.31 -7.27
C TRP A 14 -1.56 24.24 -8.58
N LYS A 15 -0.92 23.92 -9.71
CA LYS A 15 -1.63 23.71 -11.00
C LYS A 15 -2.48 22.44 -11.01
N ALA A 16 -2.02 21.36 -10.37
CA ALA A 16 -2.78 20.11 -10.25
C ALA A 16 -3.86 20.18 -9.15
N TRP A 17 -3.66 21.06 -8.16
CA TRP A 17 -4.55 21.28 -7.02
C TRP A 17 -5.92 21.84 -7.42
N ASN A 18 -5.95 22.80 -8.36
CA ASN A 18 -7.16 23.49 -8.79
C ASN A 18 -8.22 22.56 -9.43
N HIS A 19 -7.80 21.44 -10.02
CA HIS A 19 -8.72 20.52 -10.70
C HIS A 19 -9.35 19.48 -9.75
N ILE A 20 -8.75 19.24 -8.58
CA ILE A 20 -9.19 18.24 -7.60
C ILE A 20 -10.05 18.88 -6.50
N GLN A 21 -9.77 20.14 -6.13
CA GLN A 21 -10.52 20.86 -5.10
C GLN A 21 -11.98 21.14 -5.47
N GLY A 22 -12.27 21.41 -6.75
CA GLY A 22 -13.59 21.87 -7.17
C GLY A 22 -14.71 20.88 -6.87
N PHE A 23 -14.47 19.57 -7.04
CA PHE A 23 -15.54 18.57 -7.00
C PHE A 23 -15.66 17.86 -5.64
N VAL A 24 -14.55 17.56 -4.96
CA VAL A 24 -14.56 16.73 -3.74
C VAL A 24 -14.75 17.57 -2.47
N LEU A 25 -14.24 18.79 -2.43
CA LEU A 25 -14.28 19.63 -1.22
C LEU A 25 -15.53 20.50 -1.12
N GLN A 26 -16.33 20.67 -2.20
CA GLN A 26 -17.54 21.48 -2.13
C GLN A 26 -18.64 20.82 -1.29
N THR A 27 -18.74 19.49 -1.31
CA THR A 27 -19.83 18.73 -0.64
C THR A 27 -19.52 18.26 0.78
N MET A 28 -18.30 18.44 1.27
CA MET A 28 -17.90 17.98 2.60
C MET A 28 -18.36 18.90 3.74
N ASP A 29 -18.47 18.37 4.96
CA ASP A 29 -18.68 19.18 6.16
C ASP A 29 -17.50 20.16 6.38
N PRO A 30 -17.71 21.40 6.86
CA PRO A 30 -16.64 22.37 7.08
C PRO A 30 -15.46 21.85 7.92
N GLN A 31 -15.71 21.03 8.95
CA GLN A 31 -14.64 20.46 9.77
C GLN A 31 -13.84 19.39 9.00
N LEU A 32 -14.54 18.59 8.20
CA LEU A 32 -13.92 17.58 7.34
C LEU A 32 -13.11 18.22 6.20
N LYS A 33 -13.55 19.38 5.69
CA LYS A 33 -12.79 20.15 4.70
C LYS A 33 -11.43 20.59 5.23
N VAL A 34 -11.35 21.08 6.46
CA VAL A 34 -10.08 21.58 7.05
C VAL A 34 -9.09 20.43 7.25
N THR A 35 -9.54 19.31 7.81
CA THR A 35 -8.68 18.15 8.06
C THR A 35 -8.22 17.48 6.77
N ALA A 36 -9.11 17.32 5.78
CA ALA A 36 -8.74 16.83 4.45
C ALA A 36 -7.77 17.77 3.74
N THR A 37 -7.98 19.09 3.84
CA THR A 37 -7.07 20.08 3.22
C THR A 37 -5.68 20.01 3.83
N ALA A 38 -5.57 19.92 5.16
CA ALA A 38 -4.30 19.73 5.84
C ALA A 38 -3.59 18.43 5.40
N PHE A 39 -4.34 17.33 5.30
CA PHE A 39 -3.78 16.05 4.84
C PHE A 39 -3.22 16.13 3.41
N ILE A 40 -3.97 16.73 2.47
CA ILE A 40 -3.52 16.83 1.07
C ILE A 40 -2.37 17.85 0.93
N PHE A 41 -2.31 18.86 1.81
CA PHE A 41 -1.15 19.76 1.90
C PHE A 41 0.14 19.01 2.24
N PHE A 42 0.12 18.15 3.27
CA PHE A 42 1.29 17.34 3.63
C PHE A 42 1.55 16.18 2.68
N ALA A 43 0.51 15.63 2.06
CA ALA A 43 0.59 14.48 1.17
C ALA A 43 -0.05 14.75 -0.20
N PRO A 44 0.62 15.55 -1.05
CA PRO A 44 0.05 15.98 -2.32
C PRO A 44 0.01 14.84 -3.37
N PRO A 45 -0.84 14.94 -4.40
CA PRO A 45 -0.95 13.93 -5.47
C PRO A 45 0.36 13.59 -6.20
N CYS A 46 1.30 14.54 -6.30
CA CYS A 46 2.62 14.31 -6.87
C CYS A 46 3.47 13.36 -6.01
N LEU A 47 3.37 13.48 -4.68
CA LEU A 47 4.06 12.59 -3.75
C LEU A 47 3.61 11.14 -3.97
N TRP A 48 2.29 10.90 -4.02
CA TRP A 48 1.75 9.55 -4.24
C TRP A 48 2.18 8.95 -5.58
N ARG A 49 2.23 9.76 -6.64
CA ARG A 49 2.75 9.32 -7.95
C ARG A 49 4.21 8.91 -7.88
N ARG A 50 5.05 9.69 -7.19
CA ARG A 50 6.48 9.40 -7.05
C ARG A 50 6.72 8.17 -6.18
N ILE A 51 5.99 8.03 -5.08
CA ILE A 51 6.04 6.83 -4.23
C ILE A 51 5.65 5.60 -5.04
N ALA A 52 4.52 5.63 -5.77
CA ALA A 52 4.11 4.51 -6.62
C ALA A 52 5.18 4.14 -7.65
N MET A 53 5.77 5.14 -8.32
CA MET A 53 6.84 4.93 -9.29
C MET A 53 8.07 4.26 -8.65
N GLU A 54 8.54 4.78 -7.53
CA GLU A 54 9.72 4.25 -6.84
C GLU A 54 9.47 2.90 -6.18
N SER A 55 8.27 2.65 -5.64
CA SER A 55 7.87 1.32 -5.15
C SER A 55 7.86 0.29 -6.27
N ASN A 56 7.31 0.62 -7.44
CA ASN A 56 7.32 -0.26 -8.61
C ASN A 56 8.74 -0.48 -9.15
N ARG A 57 9.60 0.56 -9.13
CA ARG A 57 11.03 0.44 -9.46
C ARG A 57 11.74 -0.51 -8.51
N TYR A 58 11.55 -0.31 -7.20
CA TYR A 58 12.13 -1.15 -6.16
C TYR A 58 11.70 -2.61 -6.32
N TYR A 59 10.43 -2.88 -6.61
CA TYR A 59 9.94 -4.23 -6.88
C TYR A 59 10.72 -4.89 -8.02
N LYS A 60 10.84 -4.22 -9.17
CA LYS A 60 11.57 -4.75 -10.33
C LYS A 60 13.05 -5.03 -10.01
N GLN A 61 13.69 -4.15 -9.25
CA GLN A 61 15.09 -4.34 -8.82
C GLN A 61 15.27 -5.54 -7.89
N ASN A 62 14.29 -5.82 -7.02
CA ASN A 62 14.36 -6.87 -6.03
C ASN A 62 13.69 -8.19 -6.47
N LEU A 63 13.11 -8.25 -7.67
CA LEU A 63 12.37 -9.40 -8.15
C LEU A 63 13.22 -10.67 -8.17
N ASN A 64 14.45 -10.58 -8.66
CA ASN A 64 15.36 -11.74 -8.70
C ASN A 64 15.62 -12.29 -7.29
N ARG A 65 15.95 -11.41 -6.34
CA ARG A 65 16.19 -11.77 -4.95
C ARG A 65 14.94 -12.40 -4.31
N LEU A 66 13.78 -11.84 -4.59
CA LEU A 66 12.50 -12.37 -4.11
C LEU A 66 12.26 -13.79 -4.65
N VAL A 67 12.44 -13.99 -5.95
CA VAL A 67 12.30 -15.30 -6.61
C VAL A 67 13.26 -16.32 -6.01
N ASP A 68 14.51 -15.94 -5.76
CA ASP A 68 15.51 -16.84 -5.17
C ASP A 68 15.11 -17.24 -3.73
N CYS A 69 14.64 -16.29 -2.92
CA CYS A 69 14.13 -16.58 -1.58
C CYS A 69 12.90 -17.50 -1.60
N ILE A 70 11.93 -17.23 -2.49
CA ILE A 70 10.72 -18.06 -2.61
C ILE A 70 11.07 -19.47 -3.09
N HIS A 71 11.95 -19.57 -4.09
CA HIS A 71 12.41 -20.86 -4.60
C HIS A 71 13.14 -21.65 -3.52
N ALA A 72 14.08 -21.04 -2.78
CA ALA A 72 14.76 -21.69 -1.67
C ALA A 72 13.77 -22.20 -0.60
N ALA A 73 12.78 -21.39 -0.24
CA ALA A 73 11.73 -21.79 0.69
C ALA A 73 10.85 -22.94 0.14
N ALA A 74 10.60 -22.98 -1.17
CA ALA A 74 9.85 -24.04 -1.82
C ALA A 74 10.64 -25.36 -1.87
N GLN A 75 11.96 -25.30 -2.13
CA GLN A 75 12.85 -26.46 -2.12
C GLN A 75 12.93 -27.09 -0.72
N ILE A 76 13.00 -26.29 0.35
CA ILE A 76 12.95 -26.77 1.73
C ILE A 76 11.65 -27.55 2.01
N ARG A 77 10.55 -27.17 1.35
CA ARG A 77 9.24 -27.84 1.47
C ARG A 77 9.09 -29.04 0.54
N GLY A 78 10.13 -29.41 -0.22
CA GLY A 78 10.13 -30.53 -1.15
C GLY A 78 9.45 -30.27 -2.50
N ALA A 79 9.21 -29.00 -2.86
CA ALA A 79 8.58 -28.66 -4.14
C ALA A 79 9.59 -28.76 -5.30
N THR A 80 9.18 -29.37 -6.42
CA THR A 80 9.97 -29.50 -7.65
C THR A 80 9.86 -28.29 -8.59
N SER A 81 9.27 -27.18 -8.13
CA SER A 81 9.08 -25.98 -8.96
C SER A 81 10.43 -25.40 -9.39
N THR A 82 10.58 -25.14 -10.69
CA THR A 82 11.79 -24.49 -11.22
C THR A 82 11.78 -22.99 -10.89
N ARG A 83 12.95 -22.39 -10.69
CA ARG A 83 13.11 -20.93 -10.49
C ARG A 83 12.35 -20.09 -11.54
N ASN A 84 12.38 -20.51 -12.81
CA ASN A 84 11.69 -19.81 -13.90
C ASN A 84 10.17 -19.83 -13.76
N ASP A 85 9.61 -20.91 -13.23
CA ASP A 85 8.17 -21.02 -12.95
C ASP A 85 7.75 -20.06 -11.83
N VAL A 86 8.55 -20.01 -10.75
CA VAL A 86 8.38 -19.01 -9.67
C VAL A 86 8.46 -17.59 -10.23
N MET A 87 9.43 -17.30 -11.08
CA MET A 87 9.59 -15.97 -11.68
C MET A 87 8.40 -15.58 -12.57
N GLN A 88 7.90 -16.49 -13.39
CA GLN A 88 6.72 -16.25 -14.21
C GLN A 88 5.48 -16.03 -13.34
N ASN A 89 5.30 -16.81 -12.29
CA ASN A 89 4.17 -16.67 -11.38
C ASN A 89 4.21 -15.34 -10.63
N GLU A 90 5.37 -14.94 -10.09
CA GLU A 90 5.52 -13.65 -9.40
C GLU A 90 5.28 -12.47 -10.35
N THR A 91 5.81 -12.54 -11.57
CA THR A 91 5.60 -11.47 -12.57
C THR A 91 4.13 -11.38 -13.01
N LYS A 92 3.44 -12.51 -13.15
CA LYS A 92 1.99 -12.55 -13.48
C LYS A 92 1.13 -12.01 -12.35
N ARG A 93 1.51 -12.27 -11.09
CA ARG A 93 0.77 -11.83 -9.90
C ARG A 93 0.93 -10.35 -9.63
N HIS A 94 2.11 -9.79 -9.89
CA HIS A 94 2.39 -8.41 -9.57
C HIS A 94 1.74 -7.44 -10.56
N LYS A 95 0.81 -6.64 -10.05
CA LYS A 95 0.25 -5.48 -10.74
C LYS A 95 0.99 -4.23 -10.27
N ASN A 96 1.24 -3.30 -11.19
CA ASN A 96 1.84 -2.01 -10.84
C ASN A 96 0.97 -1.31 -9.79
N ILE A 97 1.60 -0.88 -8.71
CA ILE A 97 0.94 -0.15 -7.63
C ILE A 97 0.49 1.20 -8.19
N LEU A 98 -0.80 1.51 -8.07
CA LEU A 98 -1.37 2.78 -8.50
C LEU A 98 -1.32 3.82 -7.37
N PRO A 99 -1.14 5.12 -7.68
CA PRO A 99 -1.10 6.17 -6.66
C PRO A 99 -2.36 6.24 -5.80
N LYS A 100 -3.53 5.99 -6.40
CA LYS A 100 -4.82 5.96 -5.70
C LYS A 100 -4.92 4.83 -4.68
N GLU A 101 -4.31 3.68 -4.96
CA GLU A 101 -4.33 2.52 -4.06
C GLU A 101 -3.51 2.80 -2.79
N LEU A 102 -2.39 3.51 -2.93
CA LEU A 102 -1.60 3.98 -1.80
C LEU A 102 -2.37 4.97 -0.92
N ALA A 103 -3.07 5.94 -1.54
CA ALA A 103 -3.88 6.91 -0.81
C ALA A 103 -5.01 6.21 -0.03
N HIS A 104 -5.71 5.25 -0.64
CA HIS A 104 -6.73 4.46 0.05
C HIS A 104 -6.14 3.62 1.19
N CYS A 105 -4.99 2.98 0.97
CA CYS A 105 -4.31 2.17 1.98
C CYS A 105 -3.94 3.01 3.22
N ILE A 106 -3.47 4.24 3.00
CA ILE A 106 -3.13 5.16 4.10
C ILE A 106 -4.37 5.71 4.79
N GLY A 107 -5.44 6.00 4.05
CA GLY A 107 -6.74 6.31 4.64
C GLY A 107 -7.23 5.19 5.54
N LEU A 108 -7.10 3.92 5.12
CA LEU A 108 -7.42 2.75 5.93
C LEU A 108 -6.52 2.63 7.16
N PHE A 109 -5.22 2.90 7.04
CA PHE A 109 -4.32 2.93 8.19
C PHE A 109 -4.72 4.00 9.21
N ILE A 110 -5.04 5.21 8.76
CA ILE A 110 -5.47 6.31 9.63
C ILE A 110 -6.80 5.94 10.30
N ALA A 111 -7.76 5.41 9.55
CA ALA A 111 -9.01 4.92 10.12
C ALA A 111 -8.78 3.83 11.18
N GLY A 112 -7.85 2.90 10.91
CA GLY A 112 -7.45 1.86 11.86
C GLY A 112 -6.71 2.39 13.10
N MET A 113 -5.99 3.51 12.99
CA MET A 113 -5.36 4.17 14.15
C MET A 113 -6.37 4.95 14.99
N LEU A 114 -7.36 5.60 14.34
CA LEU A 114 -8.41 6.36 15.00
C LEU A 114 -9.43 5.44 15.69
N CYS A 115 -9.74 4.30 15.07
CA CYS A 115 -10.49 3.24 15.72
C CYS A 115 -9.55 2.48 16.66
N LEU A 116 -9.64 2.70 17.98
CA LEU A 116 -8.94 1.94 19.02
C LEU A 116 -9.30 0.43 18.99
N HIS A 117 -8.78 -0.30 18.01
CA HIS A 117 -9.03 -1.73 17.84
C HIS A 117 -8.08 -2.53 18.71
N LYS A 118 -8.63 -3.28 19.66
CA LYS A 118 -7.90 -4.12 20.63
C LYS A 118 -7.31 -5.42 20.04
N ARG A 119 -7.23 -5.56 18.71
CA ARG A 119 -6.78 -6.79 18.02
C ARG A 119 -5.56 -6.51 17.15
N ARG A 120 -4.76 -7.55 16.88
CA ARG A 120 -3.54 -7.40 16.07
C ARG A 120 -3.94 -7.03 14.65
N PHE A 121 -3.17 -6.14 14.01
CA PHE A 121 -3.41 -5.75 12.61
C PHE A 121 -3.55 -6.96 11.67
N ALA A 122 -2.81 -8.04 11.90
CA ALA A 122 -2.89 -9.27 11.11
C ALA A 122 -4.31 -9.89 11.10
N ASP A 123 -5.05 -9.78 12.22
CA ASP A 123 -6.40 -10.35 12.33
C ASP A 123 -7.42 -9.57 11.49
N HIS A 124 -7.17 -8.28 11.24
CA HIS A 124 -8.04 -7.43 10.42
C HIS A 124 -7.95 -7.78 8.92
N TRP A 125 -6.77 -8.22 8.48
CA TRP A 125 -6.52 -8.64 7.10
C TRP A 125 -6.67 -10.16 6.91
N ALA A 126 -6.98 -10.90 7.97
CA ALA A 126 -7.25 -12.32 7.89
C ALA A 126 -8.63 -12.55 7.27
N THR A 127 -8.65 -13.09 6.05
CA THR A 127 -9.89 -13.58 5.42
C THR A 127 -10.40 -14.89 6.03
N THR A 128 -9.66 -15.45 6.99
CA THR A 128 -10.01 -16.67 7.71
C THR A 128 -10.27 -16.35 9.18
N THR A 129 -11.45 -16.66 9.67
CA THR A 129 -11.77 -16.57 11.10
C THR A 129 -11.06 -17.70 11.85
N VAL A 130 -9.83 -17.48 12.31
CA VAL A 130 -9.18 -18.40 13.25
C VAL A 130 -9.75 -18.11 14.63
N GLY A 131 -10.81 -18.84 15.02
CA GLY A 131 -11.44 -18.56 16.32
C GLY A 131 -12.73 -19.28 16.69
N ALA A 132 -13.15 -20.35 16.00
CA ALA A 132 -14.18 -21.23 16.54
C ALA A 132 -13.49 -22.47 17.14
N VAL A 133 -13.18 -22.42 18.43
CA VAL A 133 -13.03 -23.65 19.21
C VAL A 133 -14.38 -24.38 19.09
N PRO A 134 -14.43 -25.64 18.62
CA PRO A 134 -15.68 -26.38 18.56
C PRO A 134 -16.33 -26.41 19.95
N LYS A 135 -17.66 -26.29 20.03
CA LYS A 135 -18.44 -26.36 21.28
C LYS A 135 -18.36 -27.78 21.89
N SER A 136 -17.19 -28.27 22.30
CA SER A 136 -17.00 -29.52 23.06
C SER A 136 -15.51 -29.73 23.41
N THR A 137 -14.89 -28.80 24.15
CA THR A 137 -13.53 -29.04 24.69
C THR A 137 -13.36 -28.59 26.14
N PHE A 138 -14.47 -28.35 26.84
CA PHE A 138 -14.48 -28.30 28.30
C PHE A 138 -15.26 -29.50 28.78
N GLY A 139 -14.52 -30.56 29.11
CA GLY A 139 -14.97 -31.63 29.98
C GLY A 139 -14.69 -31.27 31.44
#